data_AF-A0A661LAY0-F1
#
_entry.id   AF-A0A661LAY0-F1
#
_cell.length_a   1.000
_cell.length_b   1.000
_cell.length_c   1.000
_cell.angle_alpha   90.00
_cell.angle_beta   90.00
_cell.angle_gamma   90.00
#
_symmetry.space_group_name_H-M   'P 1'
#
loop_
_entity.id
_entity.type
_entity.pdbx_description
1 polymer ?
#
loop_
_entity_poly.entity_id
_entity_poly.type
_entity_poly.pdbx_seq_one_letter_code
_entity_poly.pdbx_strand_id
1 'polypeptide(L)'
;MEEKYRKDLPVIGITMGDPAGIGPEIIIKVLSQSYSLLPCIPVIVGDSVTLERAARFVGWDGHVHCISGPEEARYLPNHIQIIVPEGLGPIPCEPGRPTVQGGKASAMFIEEAVSLAMKGRIGAVVTCPINKAMLNSAGYGFEGHTQMIASLTGCNSYVMMLAGERLRVALVTIHVPLVKV
;
A
#
# COMPACT_ATOMS: atom_id res chain seq x y z
N MET A 1 11.77 -19.36 -15.99
CA MET A 1 10.96 -20.10 -14.99
C MET A 1 9.53 -20.08 -15.48
N GLU A 2 8.97 -21.25 -15.75
CA GLU A 2 7.70 -21.43 -16.47
C GLU A 2 6.50 -20.86 -15.71
N GLU A 3 5.55 -20.31 -16.46
CA GLU A 3 4.27 -19.69 -16.05
C GLU A 3 3.47 -20.53 -15.03
N LYS A 4 3.67 -21.86 -15.04
CA LYS A 4 3.06 -22.83 -14.13
C LYS A 4 3.45 -22.64 -12.65
N TYR A 5 4.64 -22.11 -12.34
CA TYR A 5 5.11 -21.92 -10.95
C TYR A 5 4.64 -20.60 -10.30
N ARG A 6 4.05 -19.68 -11.07
CA ARG A 6 3.58 -18.39 -10.55
C ARG A 6 2.17 -18.42 -9.98
N LYS A 7 1.42 -19.50 -10.21
CA LYS A 7 0.02 -19.63 -9.75
C LYS A 7 -0.11 -19.80 -8.23
N ASP A 8 0.96 -20.26 -7.57
CA ASP A 8 0.98 -20.53 -6.12
C ASP A 8 1.70 -19.43 -5.32
N LEU A 9 2.06 -18.31 -5.95
CA LEU A 9 2.69 -17.20 -5.25
C LEU A 9 1.66 -16.47 -4.38
N PRO A 10 2.05 -16.04 -3.15
CA PRO A 10 1.15 -15.29 -2.30
C PRO A 10 0.80 -13.94 -2.96
N VAL A 11 -0.47 -13.57 -2.91
CA VAL A 11 -0.91 -12.22 -3.29
C VAL A 11 -0.60 -11.28 -2.14
N ILE A 12 0.05 -10.15 -2.43
CA ILE A 12 0.44 -9.14 -1.43
C ILE A 12 -0.22 -7.82 -1.79
N GLY A 13 -1.03 -7.28 -0.88
CA GLY A 13 -1.67 -5.99 -1.05
C GLY A 13 -0.68 -4.86 -0.77
N ILE A 14 -0.58 -3.88 -1.66
CA ILE A 14 0.25 -2.69 -1.48
C ILE A 14 -0.66 -1.47 -1.44
N THR A 15 -0.81 -0.82 -0.30
CA THR A 15 -1.59 0.43 -0.23
C THR A 15 -0.80 1.55 -0.90
N MET A 16 -1.46 2.31 -1.77
CA MET A 16 -0.80 3.36 -2.57
C MET A 16 -0.26 4.53 -1.72
N GLY A 17 -0.78 4.69 -0.49
CA GLY A 17 -0.41 5.80 0.39
C GLY A 17 -1.09 7.11 -0.03
N ASP A 18 -0.46 8.24 0.27
CA ASP A 18 -0.94 9.56 -0.16
C ASP A 18 -0.82 9.72 -1.68
N PRO A 19 -1.92 9.97 -2.41
CA PRO A 19 -1.91 10.20 -3.85
C PRO A 19 -1.01 11.36 -4.32
N ALA A 20 -0.82 12.37 -3.47
CA ALA A 20 0.06 13.51 -3.74
C ALA A 20 1.49 13.27 -3.23
N GLY A 21 1.74 12.17 -2.52
CA GLY A 21 3.06 11.74 -2.05
C GLY A 21 3.85 11.01 -3.12
N ILE A 22 4.90 10.31 -2.69
CA ILE A 22 5.82 9.55 -3.56
C ILE A 22 5.45 8.07 -3.75
N GLY A 23 4.41 7.61 -3.05
CA GLY A 23 3.97 6.21 -3.07
C GLY A 23 3.67 5.69 -4.48
N PRO A 24 2.84 6.40 -5.27
CA PRO A 24 2.53 6.02 -6.65
C PRO A 24 3.79 5.81 -7.51
N GLU A 25 4.76 6.72 -7.47
CA GLU A 25 5.99 6.66 -8.27
C GLU A 25 6.91 5.53 -7.83
N ILE A 26 7.02 5.27 -6.52
CA ILE A 26 7.80 4.14 -5.99
C ILE A 26 7.21 2.82 -6.47
N ILE A 27 5.88 2.67 -6.41
CA ILE A 27 5.18 1.48 -6.91
C ILE A 27 5.54 1.22 -8.37
N ILE A 28 5.38 2.23 -9.24
CA ILE A 28 5.71 2.09 -10.66
C ILE A 28 7.18 1.71 -10.85
N LYS A 29 8.12 2.40 -10.19
CA LYS A 29 9.56 2.12 -10.34
C LYS A 29 9.91 0.68 -9.95
N VAL A 30 9.41 0.21 -8.80
CA VAL A 30 9.69 -1.14 -8.32
C VAL A 30 9.08 -2.20 -9.23
N LEU A 31 7.81 -2.04 -9.61
CA LEU A 31 7.12 -3.06 -10.39
C LEU A 31 7.52 -3.07 -11.87
N SER A 32 7.86 -1.92 -12.47
CA SER A 32 8.36 -1.88 -13.85
C SER A 32 9.74 -2.53 -14.00
N GLN A 33 10.59 -2.49 -12.98
CA GLN A 33 11.98 -2.98 -13.05
C GLN A 33 12.14 -4.39 -12.48
N SER A 34 11.40 -4.72 -11.41
CA SER A 34 11.72 -5.87 -10.55
C SER A 34 10.55 -6.83 -10.34
N TYR A 35 9.37 -6.62 -10.95
CA TYR A 35 8.22 -7.52 -10.74
C TYR A 35 8.57 -8.98 -11.04
N SER A 36 9.32 -9.25 -12.11
CA SER A 36 9.71 -10.62 -12.43
C SER A 36 10.59 -11.31 -11.37
N LEU A 37 11.19 -10.56 -10.45
CA LEU A 37 12.05 -11.04 -9.37
C LEU A 37 11.32 -11.17 -8.02
N LEU A 38 10.10 -10.64 -7.91
CA LEU A 38 9.35 -10.67 -6.67
C LEU A 38 8.83 -12.08 -6.35
N PRO A 39 8.96 -12.55 -5.09
CA PRO A 39 8.43 -13.84 -4.65
C PRO A 39 6.93 -13.77 -4.32
N CYS A 40 6.17 -12.93 -5.02
CA CYS A 40 4.74 -12.68 -4.77
C CYS A 40 4.02 -12.12 -6.01
N ILE A 41 2.68 -12.06 -5.94
CA ILE A 41 1.86 -11.28 -6.86
C ILE A 41 1.46 -9.97 -6.15
N PRO A 42 2.08 -8.83 -6.47
CA PRO A 42 1.71 -7.54 -5.90
C PRO A 42 0.40 -7.05 -6.52
N VAL A 43 -0.53 -6.62 -5.66
CA VAL A 43 -1.79 -5.96 -6.05
C VAL A 43 -1.86 -4.64 -5.32
N ILE A 44 -2.01 -3.55 -6.08
CA ILE A 44 -2.12 -2.22 -5.50
C ILE A 44 -3.54 -2.01 -4.99
N VAL A 45 -3.69 -1.38 -3.83
CA VAL A 45 -4.97 -0.85 -3.36
C VAL A 45 -4.84 0.67 -3.39
N GLY A 46 -5.57 1.32 -4.29
CA GLY A 46 -5.28 2.71 -4.63
C GLY A 46 -6.27 3.35 -5.60
N ASP A 47 -5.81 4.40 -6.28
CA ASP A 47 -6.53 5.10 -7.34
C ASP A 47 -5.81 4.90 -8.67
N SER A 48 -6.52 4.40 -9.69
CA SER A 48 -5.92 4.07 -10.99
C SER A 48 -5.42 5.31 -11.72
N VAL A 49 -6.16 6.42 -11.64
CA VAL A 49 -5.80 7.68 -12.31
C VAL A 49 -4.49 8.25 -11.77
N THR A 50 -4.33 8.22 -10.44
CA THR A 50 -3.08 8.61 -9.77
C THR A 50 -1.92 7.72 -10.19
N LEU A 51 -2.14 6.41 -10.24
CA LEU A 51 -1.09 5.45 -10.62
C LEU A 51 -0.68 5.58 -12.09
N GLU A 52 -1.63 5.81 -13.00
CA GLU A 52 -1.36 6.10 -14.41
C GLU A 52 -0.59 7.42 -14.60
N ARG A 53 -0.91 8.44 -13.81
CA ARG A 53 -0.13 9.69 -13.81
C ARG A 53 1.31 9.41 -13.37
N ALA A 54 1.50 8.62 -12.32
CA ALA A 54 2.83 8.23 -11.86
C ALA A 54 3.58 7.40 -12.92
N ALA A 55 2.88 6.52 -13.65
CA ALA A 55 3.46 5.77 -14.77
C ALA A 55 4.03 6.72 -15.84
N ARG A 56 3.24 7.71 -16.26
CA ARG A 56 3.69 8.75 -17.20
C ARG A 56 4.87 9.55 -16.68
N PHE A 57 4.85 9.93 -15.39
CA PHE A 57 5.93 10.70 -14.77
C PHE A 57 7.25 9.93 -14.73
N VAL A 58 7.20 8.63 -14.44
CA VAL A 58 8.38 7.75 -14.38
C VAL A 58 8.85 7.32 -15.78
N GLY A 59 8.02 7.50 -16.81
CA GLY A 59 8.33 7.09 -18.18
C GLY A 59 8.13 5.58 -18.42
N TRP A 60 7.25 4.95 -17.66
CA TRP A 60 6.86 3.56 -17.88
C TRP A 60 5.67 3.48 -18.87
N ASP A 61 5.77 2.60 -19.86
CA ASP A 61 4.84 2.47 -20.99
C ASP A 61 3.84 1.31 -20.86
N GLY A 62 3.81 0.64 -19.71
CA GLY A 62 2.87 -0.44 -19.42
C GLY A 62 1.48 0.04 -19.00
N HIS A 63 0.68 -0.91 -18.52
CA HIS A 63 -0.74 -0.69 -18.26
C HIS A 63 -1.11 -0.86 -16.78
N VAL A 64 -1.91 0.06 -16.27
CA VAL A 64 -2.62 -0.12 -15.00
C VAL A 64 -3.89 -0.92 -15.30
N HIS A 65 -4.01 -2.09 -14.68
CA HIS A 65 -5.12 -3.02 -14.88
C HIS A 65 -5.98 -3.10 -13.63
N CYS A 66 -7.18 -2.50 -13.68
CA CYS A 66 -8.13 -2.61 -12.59
C CYS A 66 -8.69 -4.04 -12.52
N ILE A 67 -8.68 -4.62 -11.31
CA ILE A 67 -9.25 -5.92 -11.01
C ILE A 67 -10.28 -5.78 -9.89
N SER A 68 -11.27 -6.66 -9.86
CA SER A 68 -12.36 -6.60 -8.86
C SER A 68 -11.92 -7.11 -7.48
N GLY A 69 -10.88 -7.94 -7.44
CA GLY A 69 -10.37 -8.53 -6.22
C GLY A 69 -9.14 -9.41 -6.41
N PRO A 70 -8.50 -9.86 -5.31
CA PRO A 70 -7.24 -10.61 -5.35
C PRO A 70 -7.29 -11.93 -6.12
N GLU A 71 -8.46 -12.55 -6.25
CA GLU A 71 -8.70 -13.78 -7.02
C GLU A 71 -8.46 -13.65 -8.53
N GLU A 72 -8.58 -12.43 -9.07
CA GLU A 72 -8.26 -12.14 -10.47
C GLU A 72 -6.76 -11.89 -10.67
N ALA A 73 -6.02 -11.67 -9.57
CA ALA A 73 -4.62 -11.30 -9.62
C ALA A 73 -3.76 -12.42 -10.17
N ARG A 74 -3.03 -12.11 -11.24
CA ARG A 74 -2.09 -13.03 -11.88
C ARG A 74 -0.86 -12.27 -12.34
N TYR A 75 0.25 -12.96 -12.53
CA TYR A 75 1.39 -12.30 -13.17
C TYR A 75 1.03 -11.92 -14.60
N LEU A 76 1.12 -10.63 -14.90
CA LEU A 76 0.90 -10.07 -16.23
C LEU A 76 2.12 -9.23 -16.62
N PRO A 77 2.90 -9.66 -17.64
CA PRO A 77 4.01 -8.86 -18.14
C PRO A 77 3.56 -7.44 -18.50
N ASN A 78 4.33 -6.43 -18.10
CA ASN A 78 4.07 -5.02 -18.37
C ASN A 78 2.70 -4.49 -17.88
N HIS A 79 2.09 -5.15 -16.88
CA HIS A 79 0.88 -4.67 -16.23
C HIS A 79 1.10 -4.55 -14.73
N ILE A 80 0.47 -3.55 -14.12
CA ILE A 80 0.35 -3.39 -12.68
C ILE A 80 -1.13 -3.49 -12.33
N GLN A 81 -1.47 -4.44 -11.48
CA GLN A 81 -2.86 -4.70 -11.10
C GLN A 81 -3.24 -3.85 -9.89
N ILE A 82 -4.44 -3.28 -9.92
CA ILE A 82 -4.96 -2.39 -8.88
C ILE A 82 -6.41 -2.73 -8.53
N ILE A 83 -6.72 -2.69 -7.24
CA ILE A 83 -8.08 -2.67 -6.68
C ILE A 83 -8.35 -1.23 -6.28
N VAL A 84 -9.44 -0.66 -6.80
CA VAL A 84 -9.92 0.67 -6.43
C VAL A 84 -11.03 0.48 -5.39
N PRO A 85 -10.89 0.99 -4.14
CA PRO A 85 -11.93 0.83 -3.14
C PRO A 85 -13.28 1.38 -3.58
N GLU A 86 -14.35 0.69 -3.19
CA GLU A 86 -15.71 1.14 -3.47
C GLU A 86 -15.99 2.50 -2.82
N GLY A 87 -16.69 3.37 -3.55
CA GLY A 87 -17.02 4.72 -3.08
C GLY A 87 -15.85 5.71 -3.09
N LEU A 88 -14.69 5.35 -3.65
CA LEU A 88 -13.61 6.29 -3.86
C LEU A 88 -14.05 7.38 -4.86
N GLY A 89 -14.12 8.61 -4.37
CA GLY A 89 -14.43 9.78 -5.18
C GLY A 89 -13.19 10.33 -5.89
N PRO A 90 -13.36 11.37 -6.75
CA PRO A 90 -12.24 12.03 -7.40
C PRO A 90 -11.30 12.65 -6.36
N ILE A 91 -10.00 12.47 -6.56
CA ILE A 91 -8.96 12.98 -5.67
C ILE A 91 -8.23 14.11 -6.39
N PRO A 92 -8.30 15.36 -5.91
CA PRO A 92 -7.43 16.43 -6.39
C PRO A 92 -5.98 16.01 -6.14
N CYS A 93 -5.24 15.84 -7.22
CA CYS A 93 -3.94 15.21 -7.14
C CYS A 93 -2.90 16.07 -7.85
N GLU A 94 -2.21 16.90 -7.08
CA GLU A 94 -1.01 17.61 -7.49
C GLU A 94 0.18 17.08 -6.66
N PRO A 95 1.23 16.54 -7.29
CA PRO A 95 2.39 16.03 -6.57
C PRO A 95 3.00 17.06 -5.61
N GLY A 96 3.29 16.63 -4.39
CA GLY A 96 3.84 17.50 -3.33
C GLY A 96 2.81 18.40 -2.65
N ARG A 97 1.52 18.34 -3.03
CA ARG A 97 0.44 19.12 -2.41
C ARG A 97 -0.63 18.20 -1.82
N PRO A 98 -0.39 17.64 -0.62
CA PRO A 98 -1.34 16.74 0.02
C PRO A 98 -2.65 17.46 0.38
N THR A 99 -3.77 16.76 0.23
CA THR A 99 -5.13 17.28 0.45
C THR A 99 -5.90 16.44 1.45
N VAL A 100 -6.96 16.99 2.05
CA VAL A 100 -7.85 16.24 2.96
C VAL A 100 -8.48 15.04 2.24
N GLN A 101 -8.85 15.20 0.97
CA GLN A 101 -9.35 14.12 0.12
C GLN A 101 -8.30 13.04 -0.11
N GLY A 102 -7.03 13.40 -0.31
CA GLY A 102 -5.91 12.46 -0.36
C GLY A 102 -5.69 11.70 0.95
N GLY A 103 -5.87 12.39 2.09
CA GLY A 103 -5.89 11.77 3.42
C GLY A 103 -7.02 10.74 3.58
N LYS A 104 -8.25 11.10 3.17
CA LYS A 104 -9.40 10.18 3.15
C LYS A 104 -9.13 8.98 2.24
N ALA A 105 -8.62 9.21 1.04
CA ALA A 105 -8.28 8.15 0.09
C ALA A 105 -7.22 7.19 0.68
N SER A 106 -6.17 7.73 1.29
CA SER A 106 -5.14 6.94 1.99
C SER A 106 -5.75 6.01 3.03
N ALA A 107 -6.71 6.52 3.82
CA ALA A 107 -7.42 5.73 4.81
C ALA A 107 -8.22 4.59 4.15
N MET A 108 -8.99 4.90 3.11
CA MET A 108 -9.77 3.90 2.36
C MET A 108 -8.88 2.80 1.76
N PHE A 109 -7.67 3.14 1.29
CA PHE A 109 -6.71 2.15 0.80
C PHE A 109 -6.25 1.20 1.91
N ILE A 110 -5.98 1.74 3.11
CA ILE A 110 -5.60 0.94 4.29
C ILE A 110 -6.76 0.06 4.75
N GLU A 111 -7.97 0.61 4.84
CA GLU A 111 -9.19 -0.12 5.23
C GLU A 111 -9.45 -1.31 4.32
N GLU A 112 -9.40 -1.10 3.00
CA GLU A 112 -9.63 -2.16 2.03
C GLU A 112 -8.53 -3.22 2.08
N ALA A 113 -7.25 -2.83 2.11
CA ALA A 113 -6.16 -3.80 2.21
C ALA A 113 -6.20 -4.62 3.52
N VAL A 114 -6.49 -3.98 4.66
CA VAL A 114 -6.65 -4.69 5.95
C VAL A 114 -7.85 -5.62 5.91
N SER A 115 -8.99 -5.17 5.35
CA SER A 115 -10.19 -6.00 5.15
C SER A 115 -9.89 -7.25 4.32
N LEU A 116 -9.17 -7.11 3.21
CA LEU A 116 -8.73 -8.23 2.37
C LEU A 116 -7.80 -9.20 3.13
N ALA A 117 -6.85 -8.68 3.92
CA ALA A 117 -5.93 -9.49 4.71
C ALA A 117 -6.66 -10.26 5.83
N MET A 118 -7.54 -9.58 6.56
CA MET A 118 -8.35 -10.19 7.64
C MET A 118 -9.30 -11.26 7.12
N LYS A 119 -9.74 -11.15 5.86
CA LYS A 119 -10.54 -12.17 5.16
C LYS A 119 -9.68 -13.30 4.55
N GLY A 120 -8.35 -13.26 4.70
CA GLY A 120 -7.42 -14.25 4.13
C GLY A 120 -7.31 -14.20 2.60
N ARG A 121 -7.77 -13.12 1.95
CA ARG A 121 -7.74 -12.96 0.49
C ARG A 121 -6.38 -12.48 -0.03
N ILE A 122 -5.56 -11.91 0.84
CA ILE A 122 -4.14 -11.57 0.58
C ILE A 122 -3.28 -12.07 1.74
N GLY A 123 -2.02 -12.39 1.46
CA GLY A 123 -1.09 -12.94 2.43
C GLY A 123 -0.42 -11.90 3.34
N ALA A 124 -0.28 -10.66 2.87
CA ALA A 124 0.25 -9.55 3.67
C ALA A 124 -0.15 -8.19 3.09
N VAL A 125 0.06 -7.14 3.88
CA VAL A 125 -0.07 -5.73 3.49
C VAL A 125 1.28 -5.04 3.55
N VAL A 126 1.65 -4.35 2.47
CA VAL A 126 2.77 -3.41 2.41
C VAL A 126 2.19 -2.01 2.26
N THR A 127 2.68 -1.05 3.03
CA THR A 127 2.12 0.32 3.00
C THR A 127 3.09 1.31 2.39
N CYS A 128 2.62 2.10 1.42
CA CYS A 128 3.34 3.30 0.99
C CYS A 128 3.12 4.47 1.98
N PRO A 129 3.97 5.51 1.95
CA PRO A 129 3.86 6.64 2.88
C PRO A 129 2.54 7.41 2.76
N ILE A 130 2.06 7.93 3.90
CA ILE A 130 0.87 8.78 3.98
C ILE A 130 1.21 10.14 4.61
N ASN A 131 0.37 11.16 4.37
CA ASN A 131 0.40 12.39 5.14
C ASN A 131 -0.52 12.31 6.38
N LYS A 132 0.08 12.23 7.57
CA LYS A 132 -0.65 12.12 8.84
C LYS A 132 -1.55 13.32 9.14
N ALA A 133 -1.13 14.52 8.77
CA ALA A 133 -1.92 15.73 9.00
C ALA A 133 -3.21 15.67 8.18
N MET A 134 -3.12 15.30 6.90
CA MET A 134 -4.29 15.17 6.03
C MET A 134 -5.20 14.01 6.42
N LEU A 135 -4.62 12.88 6.86
CA LEU A 135 -5.38 11.77 7.43
C LEU A 135 -6.25 12.24 8.60
N ASN A 136 -5.66 12.94 9.57
CA ASN A 136 -6.38 13.48 10.72
C ASN A 136 -7.40 14.55 10.32
N SER A 137 -7.06 15.46 9.41
CA SER A 137 -8.01 16.46 8.88
C SER A 137 -9.18 15.82 8.13
N ALA A 138 -9.04 14.59 7.62
CA ALA A 138 -10.11 13.83 6.99
C ALA A 138 -11.04 13.12 8.00
N GLY A 139 -10.82 13.30 9.31
CA GLY A 139 -11.61 12.69 10.38
C GLY A 139 -11.04 11.38 10.92
N TYR A 140 -9.90 10.93 10.42
CA TYR A 140 -9.22 9.72 10.88
C TYR A 140 -8.21 10.08 11.97
N GLY A 141 -8.67 10.07 13.23
CA GLY A 141 -7.92 10.47 14.43
C GLY A 141 -6.77 9.54 14.85
N PHE A 142 -6.01 9.00 13.89
CA PHE A 142 -4.92 8.06 14.13
C PHE A 142 -3.55 8.76 14.03
N GLU A 143 -2.62 8.36 14.90
CA GLU A 143 -1.22 8.84 14.85
C GLU A 143 -0.46 8.36 13.60
N GLY A 144 -0.97 7.34 12.90
CA GLY A 144 -0.41 6.81 11.66
C GLY A 144 -0.90 5.40 11.34
N HIS A 145 -0.19 4.74 10.42
CA HIS A 145 -0.51 3.39 9.94
C HIS A 145 -0.70 2.38 11.08
N THR A 146 0.24 2.32 12.02
CA THR A 146 0.25 1.29 13.07
C THR A 146 -1.01 1.32 13.91
N GLN A 147 -1.41 2.51 14.41
CA GLN A 147 -2.59 2.67 15.24
C GLN A 147 -3.88 2.42 14.45
N MET A 148 -3.94 2.86 13.19
CA MET A 148 -5.10 2.60 12.33
C MET A 148 -5.27 1.10 12.06
N ILE A 149 -4.20 0.40 11.67
CA ILE A 149 -4.22 -1.04 11.40
C ILE A 149 -4.56 -1.82 12.68
N ALA A 150 -3.98 -1.44 13.82
CA ALA A 150 -4.30 -2.05 15.11
C ALA A 150 -5.79 -1.92 15.45
N SER A 151 -6.37 -0.73 15.24
CA SER A 151 -7.80 -0.50 15.45
C SER A 151 -8.67 -1.33 14.50
N LEU A 152 -8.34 -1.40 13.21
CA LEU A 152 -9.10 -2.15 12.21
C LEU A 152 -9.04 -3.67 12.42
N THR A 153 -7.95 -4.16 13.01
CA THR A 153 -7.74 -5.59 13.30
C THR A 153 -8.19 -6.00 14.70
N GLY A 154 -8.60 -5.06 15.55
CA GLY A 154 -8.87 -5.32 16.97
C GLY A 154 -7.62 -5.75 17.75
N CYS A 155 -6.43 -5.44 17.25
CA CYS A 155 -5.16 -5.84 17.82
C CYS A 155 -4.73 -4.88 18.93
N ASN A 156 -4.71 -5.36 20.18
CA ASN A 156 -4.35 -4.57 21.35
C ASN A 156 -2.85 -4.64 21.71
N SER A 157 -2.08 -5.53 21.06
CA SER A 157 -0.66 -5.74 21.35
C SER A 157 0.11 -5.96 20.06
N TYR A 158 0.98 -5.02 19.74
CA TYR A 158 1.83 -5.03 18.55
C TYR A 158 3.22 -4.48 18.90
N VAL A 159 4.23 -4.90 18.13
CA VAL A 159 5.61 -4.43 18.29
C VAL A 159 6.15 -3.93 16.97
N MET A 160 7.03 -2.93 17.04
CA MET A 160 7.81 -2.51 15.88
C MET A 160 9.05 -3.39 15.78
N MET A 161 9.33 -3.88 14.57
CA MET A 161 10.54 -4.64 14.28
C MET A 161 11.26 -4.05 13.06
N LEU A 162 12.57 -3.88 13.21
CA LEU A 162 13.48 -3.66 12.09
C LEU A 162 14.06 -5.01 11.67
N ALA A 163 13.93 -5.38 10.40
CA ALA A 163 14.35 -6.67 9.90
C ALA A 163 15.23 -6.52 8.65
N GLY A 164 16.40 -7.16 8.68
CA GLY A 164 17.27 -7.38 7.53
C GLY A 164 17.74 -8.83 7.48
N GLU A 165 18.60 -9.17 6.51
CA GLU A 165 19.07 -10.54 6.31
C GLU A 165 19.85 -11.10 7.50
N ARG A 166 20.70 -10.27 8.12
CA ARG A 166 21.61 -10.69 9.22
C ARG A 166 21.07 -10.40 10.61
N LEU A 167 20.19 -9.42 10.75
CA LEU A 167 19.76 -8.89 12.04
C LEU A 167 18.27 -8.58 12.04
N ARG A 168 17.59 -8.96 13.12
CA ARG A 168 16.19 -8.60 13.40
C ARG A 168 16.13 -8.04 14.82
N VAL A 169 15.56 -6.85 14.97
CA VAL A 169 15.46 -6.14 16.25
C VAL A 169 14.01 -5.75 16.50
N ALA A 170 13.40 -6.37 17.52
CA ALA A 170 12.11 -5.93 18.04
C ALA A 170 12.33 -4.87 19.13
N LEU A 171 11.54 -3.81 19.09
CA LEU A 171 11.68 -2.67 20.00
C LEU A 171 10.62 -2.77 21.10
N VAL A 172 11.06 -2.80 22.36
CA VAL A 172 10.17 -2.76 23.54
C VAL A 172 9.51 -1.39 23.66
N THR A 173 10.26 -0.32 23.36
CA THR A 173 9.77 1.06 23.29
C THR A 173 10.15 1.66 21.93
N ILE A 174 9.32 2.57 21.42
CA ILE A 174 9.53 3.23 20.12
C ILE A 174 9.88 4.71 20.32
N HIS A 175 9.02 5.64 19.90
CA HIS A 175 9.27 7.09 19.92
C HIS A 175 8.91 7.71 21.28
N VAL A 176 9.65 7.34 22.34
CA VAL A 176 9.52 7.96 23.67
C VAL A 176 10.81 8.69 24.07
N PRO A 177 10.73 9.78 24.86
CA PRO A 177 11.92 10.42 25.42
C PRO A 177 12.77 9.42 26.22
N LEU A 178 14.09 9.52 26.13
CA LEU A 178 15.02 8.56 26.76
C LEU A 178 14.82 8.45 28.29
N VAL A 179 14.49 9.55 28.97
CA VAL A 179 14.21 9.58 30.41
C VAL A 179 12.97 8.75 30.82
N LYS A 180 12.14 8.33 29.85
CA LYS A 180 10.93 7.51 30.05
C LYS A 180 11.10 6.05 29.63
N VAL A 181 12.31 5.63 29.25
CA VAL A 181 12.67 4.24 28.95
C VAL A 181 13.19 3.58 30.22
#